data_AF-M1ZU99-F1
#
_entry.id   AF-M1ZU99-F1
#
_cell.length_a   1.000
_cell.length_b   1.000
_cell.length_c   1.000
_cell.angle_alpha   90.00
_cell.angle_beta   90.00
_cell.angle_gamma   90.00
#
_symmetry.space_group_name_H-M   'P 1'
#
loop_
_entity.id
_entity.type
_entity.pdbx_description
1 polymer ?
#
loop_
_entity_poly.entity_id
_entity_poly.type
_entity_poly.pdbx_seq_one_letter_code
_entity_poly.pdbx_strand_id
1 'polypeptide(L)'
;IKVKTPDKSMDLMLNGWLLYQVIVCRLWARTAFYQSGGAYGFRDQLQDVMSICYIDPDITKKQIIYSSSRQFKEGDVQHWWHPVVESGIRTRFSDDLLWLPYVTIDYIKNTGDYSILEESSNYLEEPLLREGEDERYNVASVSSEKGTIYEHCIRAINRALKFGEHNIPLMGSGDWNDGMSTVGNQGRGESVWLGWFLYTILESFINICDYKKDTVNMKRYEEYLQFIKENIEENAWDGSWYRRAYFDDGTPLGSIENEECTIDSLSQSWSVLSGAGKESRVKEAMAAVERNLIKKDKGIIALLTPAFDKSTLQPGYIKGYLPGVRENGGQYTHAAIWVVLAFSKLKMEDKAWSL
;
A
#
# COMPACT_ATOMS: atom_id res chain seq x y z
N ILE A 1 6.69 -25.09 -2.99
CA ILE A 1 6.41 -25.03 -4.45
C ILE A 1 7.75 -24.99 -5.20
N LYS A 2 7.88 -25.64 -6.38
CA LYS A 2 9.04 -25.48 -7.27
C LYS A 2 8.58 -25.33 -8.71
N VAL A 3 9.24 -24.48 -9.48
CA VAL A 3 8.95 -24.17 -10.88
C VAL A 3 10.09 -24.68 -11.76
N LYS A 4 9.75 -25.17 -12.97
CA LYS A 4 10.72 -25.50 -14.01
C LYS A 4 10.29 -24.85 -15.32
N THR A 5 11.14 -24.00 -15.86
CA THR A 5 10.87 -23.22 -17.08
C THR A 5 11.97 -23.45 -18.13
N PRO A 6 11.79 -22.96 -19.36
CA PRO A 6 12.88 -22.93 -20.34
C PRO A 6 14.06 -22.02 -19.94
N ASP A 7 13.86 -21.05 -19.04
CA ASP A 7 14.91 -20.16 -18.53
C ASP A 7 15.41 -20.61 -17.14
N LYS A 8 16.63 -21.14 -17.11
CA LYS A 8 17.27 -21.57 -15.86
C LYS A 8 17.45 -20.44 -14.85
N SER A 9 17.60 -19.20 -15.31
CA SER A 9 17.78 -18.04 -14.43
C SER A 9 16.51 -17.79 -13.62
N MET A 10 15.34 -17.90 -14.26
CA MET A 10 14.03 -17.83 -13.60
C MET A 10 13.87 -18.96 -12.57
N ASP A 11 14.23 -20.19 -12.93
CA ASP A 11 14.16 -21.33 -12.02
C ASP A 11 15.03 -21.10 -10.77
N LEU A 12 16.24 -20.55 -10.92
CA LEU A 12 17.13 -20.25 -9.80
C LEU A 12 16.57 -19.16 -8.88
N MET A 13 15.99 -18.10 -9.46
CA MET A 13 15.41 -17.00 -8.69
C MET A 13 14.18 -17.44 -7.90
N LEU A 14 13.22 -18.10 -8.56
CA LEU A 14 11.95 -18.52 -7.96
C LEU A 14 12.11 -19.66 -6.96
N ASN A 15 12.99 -20.63 -7.22
CA ASN A 15 13.13 -21.81 -6.36
C ASN A 15 14.06 -21.60 -5.17
N GLY A 16 14.63 -20.42 -4.98
CA GLY A 16 15.60 -20.18 -3.91
C GLY A 16 15.86 -18.71 -3.61
N TRP A 17 16.52 -17.99 -4.53
CA TRP A 17 17.15 -16.70 -4.20
C TRP A 17 16.17 -15.61 -3.75
N LEU A 18 14.98 -15.52 -4.35
CA LEU A 18 13.99 -14.51 -3.96
C LEU A 18 13.49 -14.76 -2.53
N LEU A 19 13.14 -16.01 -2.21
CA LEU A 19 12.68 -16.37 -0.87
C LEU A 19 13.81 -16.26 0.17
N TYR A 20 15.04 -16.60 -0.19
CA TYR A 20 16.21 -16.39 0.64
C TYR A 20 16.39 -14.90 0.99
N GLN A 21 16.27 -14.01 0.00
CA GLN A 21 16.37 -12.56 0.21
C GLN A 21 15.30 -12.05 1.18
N VAL A 22 14.05 -12.49 1.02
CA VAL A 22 12.95 -12.08 1.91
C VAL A 22 13.19 -12.60 3.33
N ILE A 23 13.52 -13.88 3.52
CA ILE A 23 13.67 -14.45 4.86
C ILE A 23 14.92 -13.88 5.56
N VAL A 24 16.08 -13.98 4.92
CA VAL A 24 17.36 -13.67 5.57
C VAL A 24 17.57 -12.16 5.67
N CYS A 25 17.39 -11.42 4.58
CA CYS A 25 17.69 -10.00 4.55
C CYS A 25 16.57 -9.15 5.14
N ARG A 26 15.32 -9.41 4.74
CA ARG A 26 14.17 -8.56 5.08
C ARG A 26 13.54 -8.92 6.42
N LEU A 27 13.24 -10.20 6.65
CA LEU A 27 12.56 -10.63 7.87
C LEU A 27 13.50 -10.73 9.07
N TRP A 28 14.63 -11.45 8.95
CA TRP A 28 15.52 -11.71 10.09
C TRP A 28 16.56 -10.63 10.34
N ALA A 29 17.28 -10.21 9.30
CA ALA A 29 18.35 -9.24 9.46
C ALA A 29 17.85 -7.79 9.49
N ARG A 30 16.74 -7.48 8.77
CA ARG A 30 16.15 -6.14 8.63
C ARG A 30 17.22 -5.08 8.32
N THR A 31 18.13 -5.44 7.42
CA THR A 31 19.28 -4.62 7.05
C THR A 31 19.71 -4.89 5.62
N ALA A 32 20.24 -3.86 4.96
CA ALA A 32 20.85 -3.90 3.64
C ALA A 32 22.00 -2.88 3.58
N PHE A 33 22.83 -2.95 2.54
CA PHE A 33 24.01 -2.08 2.37
C PHE A 33 23.71 -0.58 2.52
N TYR A 34 22.51 -0.14 2.11
CA TYR A 34 22.10 1.26 2.15
C TYR A 34 20.99 1.55 3.17
N GLN A 35 20.64 0.56 4.01
CA GLN A 35 19.62 0.69 5.05
C GLN A 35 19.95 -0.24 6.21
N SER A 36 20.64 0.28 7.23
CA SER A 36 21.01 -0.46 8.43
C SER A 36 20.30 0.14 9.65
N GLY A 37 19.02 -0.21 9.81
CA GLY A 37 18.18 0.29 10.90
C GLY A 37 17.70 -0.79 11.87
N GLY A 38 17.46 -2.02 11.40
CA GLY A 38 16.96 -3.12 12.24
C GLY A 38 15.53 -2.94 12.78
N ALA A 39 14.88 -1.83 12.48
CA ALA A 39 13.49 -1.55 12.81
C ALA A 39 12.53 -2.45 12.01
N TYR A 40 11.35 -2.67 12.57
CA TYR A 40 10.21 -3.27 11.90
C TYR A 40 9.37 -2.14 11.31
N GLY A 41 9.24 -2.09 9.98
CA GLY A 41 8.21 -1.29 9.32
C GLY A 41 6.89 -2.07 9.32
N PHE A 42 5.79 -1.43 9.70
CA PHE A 42 4.48 -2.09 9.83
C PHE A 42 4.02 -2.65 8.49
N ARG A 43 3.91 -1.76 7.51
CA ARG A 43 3.61 -2.08 6.11
C ARG A 43 4.63 -3.03 5.50
N ASP A 44 5.91 -2.77 5.75
CA ASP A 44 7.01 -3.50 5.13
C ASP A 44 7.03 -4.98 5.54
N GLN A 45 6.98 -5.25 6.85
CA GLN A 45 7.08 -6.61 7.37
C GLN A 45 5.84 -7.44 7.06
N LEU A 46 4.65 -6.81 7.05
CA LEU A 46 3.43 -7.47 6.62
C LEU A 46 3.51 -7.90 5.14
N GLN A 47 4.03 -7.04 4.25
CA GLN A 47 4.23 -7.40 2.85
C GLN A 47 5.32 -8.45 2.65
N ASP A 48 6.44 -8.36 3.38
CA ASP A 48 7.54 -9.33 3.30
C ASP A 48 7.02 -10.76 3.56
N VAL A 49 6.16 -10.96 4.58
CA VAL A 49 5.67 -12.30 4.94
C VAL A 49 4.59 -12.88 4.02
N MET A 50 4.03 -12.10 3.08
CA MET A 50 3.05 -12.63 2.12
C MET A 50 3.65 -13.75 1.27
N SER A 51 4.89 -13.58 0.80
CA SER A 51 5.60 -14.60 0.02
C SER A 51 6.02 -15.81 0.86
N ILE A 52 6.24 -15.63 2.16
CA ILE A 52 6.66 -16.69 3.09
C ILE A 52 5.50 -17.64 3.42
N CYS A 53 4.25 -17.16 3.32
CA CYS A 53 3.04 -17.96 3.57
C CYS A 53 3.01 -19.28 2.78
N TYR A 54 3.58 -19.29 1.56
CA TYR A 54 3.67 -20.49 0.70
C TYR A 54 4.70 -21.54 1.16
N ILE A 55 5.54 -21.22 2.16
CA ILE A 55 6.58 -22.10 2.70
C ILE A 55 6.25 -22.47 4.14
N ASP A 56 5.99 -21.45 4.95
CA ASP A 56 5.74 -21.58 6.38
C ASP A 56 4.70 -20.53 6.79
N PRO A 57 3.40 -20.88 6.74
CA PRO A 57 2.32 -19.97 7.10
C PRO A 57 2.37 -19.53 8.58
N ASP A 58 3.00 -20.29 9.48
CA ASP A 58 3.10 -19.91 10.89
C ASP A 58 3.94 -18.63 11.08
N ILE A 59 4.90 -18.38 10.20
CA ILE A 59 5.67 -17.13 10.21
C ILE A 59 4.75 -15.94 9.89
N THR A 60 3.94 -16.07 8.85
CA THR A 60 2.96 -15.04 8.46
C THR A 60 1.94 -14.81 9.57
N LYS A 61 1.39 -15.87 10.17
CA LYS A 61 0.47 -15.78 11.31
C LYS A 61 1.09 -15.03 12.50
N LYS A 62 2.31 -15.38 12.89
CA LYS A 62 3.03 -14.69 13.98
C LYS A 62 3.27 -13.21 13.67
N GLN A 63 3.59 -12.88 12.42
CA GLN A 63 3.81 -11.50 12.03
C GLN A 63 2.51 -10.68 12.04
N ILE A 64 1.37 -11.25 11.62
CA ILE A 64 0.05 -10.61 11.72
C ILE A 64 -0.27 -10.27 13.19
N ILE A 65 -0.09 -11.23 14.10
CA ILE A 65 -0.36 -11.05 15.55
C ILE A 65 0.63 -10.05 16.17
N TYR A 66 1.89 -10.05 15.74
CA TYR A 66 2.87 -9.08 16.23
C TYR A 66 2.58 -7.67 15.74
N SER A 67 2.23 -7.51 14.45
CA SER A 67 1.87 -6.21 13.91
C SER A 67 0.57 -5.69 14.54
N SER A 68 -0.43 -6.52 14.83
CA SER A 68 -1.65 -6.06 15.54
C SER A 68 -1.36 -5.51 16.93
N SER A 69 -0.31 -5.99 17.61
CA SER A 69 0.14 -5.42 18.90
C SER A 69 0.76 -4.03 18.79
N ARG A 70 0.92 -3.51 17.57
CA ARG A 70 1.45 -2.16 17.25
C ARG A 70 0.38 -1.21 16.74
N GLN A 71 -0.89 -1.60 16.83
CA GLN A 71 -2.04 -0.74 16.58
C GLN A 71 -2.43 0.04 17.83
N PHE A 72 -2.67 1.33 17.69
CA PHE A 72 -3.23 2.17 18.75
C PHE A 72 -4.73 1.94 18.90
N LYS A 73 -5.30 2.30 20.05
CA LYS A 73 -6.75 2.15 20.32
C LYS A 73 -7.64 2.79 19.25
N GLU A 74 -7.19 3.89 18.64
CA GLU A 74 -7.92 4.63 17.61
C GLU A 74 -7.87 4.00 16.21
N GLY A 75 -7.10 2.92 16.03
CA GLY A 75 -7.04 2.11 14.81
C GLY A 75 -5.88 2.40 13.86
N ASP A 76 -5.18 3.53 14.05
CA ASP A 76 -3.88 3.80 13.41
C ASP A 76 -2.76 3.00 14.10
N VAL A 77 -1.55 3.01 13.53
CA VAL A 77 -0.47 2.09 13.89
C VAL A 77 0.85 2.84 14.04
N GLN A 78 1.84 2.21 14.68
CA GLN A 78 3.23 2.65 14.52
C GLN A 78 3.66 2.36 13.09
N HIS A 79 4.17 3.36 12.36
CA HIS A 79 4.69 3.19 11.01
C HIS A 79 5.95 2.30 11.01
N TRP A 80 6.83 2.50 11.99
CA TRP A 80 7.90 1.55 12.32
C TRP A 80 8.26 1.58 13.81
N TRP A 81 8.90 0.52 14.31
CA TRP A 81 9.38 0.41 15.70
C TRP A 81 10.67 -0.41 15.83
N HIS A 82 11.42 -0.18 16.91
CA HIS A 82 12.54 -1.00 17.34
C HIS A 82 12.10 -1.98 18.43
N PRO A 83 12.26 -3.31 18.23
CA PRO A 83 11.73 -4.33 19.13
C PRO A 83 12.51 -4.50 20.45
N VAL A 84 13.67 -3.84 20.60
CA VAL A 84 14.50 -3.97 21.80
C VAL A 84 14.20 -2.86 22.80
N VAL A 85 14.09 -1.63 22.30
CA VAL A 85 13.78 -0.44 23.09
C VAL A 85 12.29 -0.11 23.11
N GLU A 86 11.51 -0.81 22.27
CA GLU A 86 10.05 -0.67 22.16
C GLU A 86 9.59 0.75 21.81
N SER A 87 10.49 1.55 21.23
CA SER A 87 10.19 2.86 20.66
C SER A 87 9.79 2.72 19.20
N GLY A 88 8.89 3.58 18.76
CA GLY A 88 8.47 3.63 17.36
C GLY A 88 7.90 4.99 17.00
N ILE A 89 7.62 5.15 15.72
CA ILE A 89 7.07 6.38 15.17
C ILE A 89 5.58 6.19 14.87
N ARG A 90 4.75 7.12 15.36
CA ARG A 90 3.35 7.25 14.99
C ARG A 90 3.25 8.34 13.93
N THR A 91 2.65 8.05 12.77
CA THR A 91 2.54 8.98 11.63
C THR A 91 1.08 9.16 11.21
N ARG A 92 0.84 9.99 10.19
CA ARG A 92 -0.45 10.08 9.49
C ARG A 92 -0.43 9.34 8.14
N PHE A 93 0.44 8.35 7.98
CA PHE A 93 0.49 7.57 6.75
C PHE A 93 -0.77 6.72 6.66
N SER A 94 -1.53 6.94 5.59
CA SER A 94 -2.91 6.51 5.48
C SER A 94 -3.06 5.02 5.16
N ASP A 95 -2.02 4.39 4.63
CA ASP A 95 -2.06 3.01 4.15
C ASP A 95 -1.51 1.99 5.15
N ASP A 96 -0.61 2.39 6.05
CA ASP A 96 0.07 1.49 7.01
C ASP A 96 -0.91 0.53 7.69
N LEU A 97 -1.98 1.09 8.25
CA LEU A 97 -3.00 0.36 8.99
C LEU A 97 -3.77 -0.65 8.13
N LEU A 98 -3.90 -0.39 6.82
CA LEU A 98 -4.64 -1.23 5.87
C LEU A 98 -3.85 -2.49 5.44
N TRP A 99 -2.54 -2.52 5.66
CA TRP A 99 -1.76 -3.74 5.40
C TRP A 99 -2.11 -4.89 6.34
N LEU A 100 -2.59 -4.61 7.56
CA LEU A 100 -3.03 -5.64 8.49
C LEU A 100 -4.23 -6.46 7.96
N PRO A 101 -5.38 -5.83 7.60
CA PRO A 101 -6.47 -6.57 6.99
C PRO A 101 -6.09 -7.18 5.64
N TYR A 102 -5.30 -6.50 4.80
CA TYR A 102 -4.88 -7.02 3.50
C TYR A 102 -4.09 -8.34 3.61
N VAL A 103 -3.11 -8.40 4.52
CA VAL A 103 -2.30 -9.60 4.71
C VAL A 103 -3.05 -10.69 5.48
N THR A 104 -3.98 -10.32 6.35
CA THR A 104 -4.89 -11.29 7.01
C THR A 104 -5.80 -11.98 5.98
N ILE A 105 -6.36 -11.23 5.02
CA ILE A 105 -7.12 -11.77 3.90
C ILE A 105 -6.27 -12.76 3.09
N ASP A 106 -5.05 -12.35 2.70
CA ASP A 106 -4.15 -13.20 1.91
C ASP A 106 -3.76 -14.47 2.66
N TYR A 107 -3.45 -14.37 3.95
CA TYR A 107 -3.16 -15.52 4.81
C TYR A 107 -4.33 -16.52 4.83
N ILE A 108 -5.56 -16.05 5.11
CA ILE A 108 -6.75 -16.91 5.16
C ILE A 108 -6.99 -17.53 3.79
N LYS A 109 -6.84 -16.78 2.70
CA LYS A 109 -7.00 -17.28 1.34
C LYS A 109 -6.03 -18.41 1.01
N ASN A 110 -4.77 -18.30 1.47
CA ASN A 110 -3.72 -19.27 1.16
C ASN A 110 -3.74 -20.49 2.08
N THR A 111 -4.30 -20.38 3.29
CA THR A 111 -4.24 -21.45 4.32
C THR A 111 -5.60 -22.07 4.67
N GLY A 112 -6.69 -21.33 4.47
CA GLY A 112 -8.00 -21.65 5.03
C GLY A 112 -8.09 -21.52 6.55
N ASP A 113 -7.07 -21.00 7.24
CA ASP A 113 -7.04 -20.86 8.69
C ASP A 113 -7.78 -19.59 9.14
N TYR A 114 -9.10 -19.72 9.34
CA TYR A 114 -9.91 -18.67 9.94
C TYR A 114 -9.71 -18.53 11.46
N SER A 115 -9.00 -19.45 12.13
CA SER A 115 -8.77 -19.37 13.57
C SER A 115 -7.90 -18.17 13.94
N ILE A 116 -7.09 -17.66 13.00
CA ILE A 116 -6.31 -16.43 13.19
C ILE A 116 -7.18 -15.24 13.62
N LEU A 117 -8.45 -15.20 13.19
CA LEU A 117 -9.39 -14.12 13.51
C LEU A 117 -9.73 -14.05 15.00
N GLU A 118 -9.53 -15.12 15.76
CA GLU A 118 -9.77 -15.20 17.21
C GLU A 118 -8.50 -14.98 18.04
N GLU A 119 -7.32 -15.01 17.40
CA GLU A 119 -6.07 -14.63 18.06
C GLU A 119 -6.15 -13.18 18.52
N SER A 120 -5.49 -12.83 19.62
CA SER A 120 -5.68 -11.53 20.23
C SER A 120 -4.40 -10.91 20.76
N SER A 121 -4.31 -9.59 20.64
CA SER A 121 -3.21 -8.75 21.10
C SER A 121 -3.71 -7.50 21.82
N ASN A 122 -2.86 -6.90 22.64
CA ASN A 122 -3.15 -5.61 23.25
C ASN A 122 -2.96 -4.48 22.24
N TYR A 123 -3.71 -3.39 22.42
CA TYR A 123 -3.47 -2.14 21.70
C TYR A 123 -2.36 -1.33 22.37
N LEU A 124 -1.82 -0.35 21.63
CA LEU A 124 -0.99 0.72 22.17
C LEU A 124 -1.85 1.93 22.58
N GLU A 125 -1.32 2.72 23.52
CA GLU A 125 -1.94 3.95 24.00
C GLU A 125 -0.93 5.09 24.07
N GLU A 126 -1.27 6.17 23.38
CA GLU A 126 -0.53 7.42 23.35
C GLU A 126 -1.50 8.55 22.94
N PRO A 127 -1.30 9.81 23.39
CA PRO A 127 -2.05 10.94 22.84
C PRO A 127 -1.97 10.99 21.31
N LEU A 128 -3.10 11.27 20.67
CA LEU A 128 -3.16 11.52 19.22
C LEU A 128 -2.12 12.57 18.78
N LEU A 129 -1.71 12.47 17.52
CA LEU A 129 -0.94 13.53 16.87
C LEU A 129 -1.77 14.81 16.85
N ARG A 130 -1.15 15.93 17.26
CA ARG A 130 -1.78 17.24 17.29
C ARG A 130 -2.02 17.73 15.86
N GLU A 131 -2.80 18.79 15.74
CA GLU A 131 -2.92 19.52 14.47
C GLU A 131 -1.54 20.08 14.07
N GLY A 132 -1.16 19.88 12.80
CA GLY A 132 0.18 20.23 12.29
C GLY A 132 1.32 19.31 12.73
N GLU A 133 1.03 18.24 13.48
CA GLU A 133 2.02 17.21 13.82
C GLU A 133 1.86 16.01 12.86
N ASP A 134 2.87 15.81 12.01
CA ASP A 134 2.88 14.75 11.00
C ASP A 134 3.36 13.41 11.55
N GLU A 135 4.28 13.45 12.51
CA GLU A 135 4.90 12.28 13.11
C GLU A 135 5.38 12.53 14.55
N ARG A 136 5.42 11.47 15.34
CA ARG A 136 5.99 11.48 16.70
C ARG A 136 6.72 10.19 16.99
N TYR A 137 7.97 10.31 17.42
CA TYR A 137 8.77 9.18 17.91
C TYR A 137 8.64 9.08 19.44
N ASN A 138 8.20 7.93 19.94
CA ASN A 138 7.98 7.73 21.37
C ASN A 138 8.04 6.24 21.76
N VAL A 139 8.14 5.97 23.07
CA VAL A 139 7.87 4.66 23.66
C VAL A 139 6.41 4.63 24.08
N ALA A 140 5.56 4.09 23.22
CA ALA A 140 4.13 3.99 23.47
C ALA A 140 3.84 2.99 24.61
N SER A 141 2.85 3.32 25.46
CA SER A 141 2.42 2.39 26.52
C SER A 141 1.54 1.30 25.95
N VAL A 142 1.66 0.07 26.47
CA VAL A 142 0.72 -1.01 26.14
C VAL A 142 -0.58 -0.77 26.91
N SER A 143 -1.70 -0.72 26.20
CA SER A 143 -3.02 -0.54 26.79
C SER A 143 -3.52 -1.83 27.44
N SER A 144 -4.37 -1.69 28.45
CA SER A 144 -5.10 -2.84 29.03
C SER A 144 -6.18 -3.38 28.09
N GLU A 145 -6.58 -2.59 27.08
CA GLU A 145 -7.52 -3.02 26.05
C GLU A 145 -6.89 -4.06 25.13
N LYS A 146 -7.65 -5.13 24.87
CA LYS A 146 -7.26 -6.25 24.01
C LYS A 146 -8.31 -6.41 22.89
N GLY A 147 -7.85 -6.75 21.69
CA GLY A 147 -8.73 -7.08 20.57
C GLY A 147 -8.31 -8.38 19.91
N THR A 148 -9.27 -9.05 19.30
CA THR A 148 -9.04 -10.12 18.33
C THR A 148 -8.49 -9.56 17.02
N ILE A 149 -7.80 -10.36 16.20
CA ILE A 149 -7.32 -9.92 14.88
C ILE A 149 -8.47 -9.40 14.02
N TYR A 150 -9.66 -10.00 14.12
CA TYR A 150 -10.86 -9.47 13.47
C TYR A 150 -11.17 -8.03 13.90
N GLU A 151 -11.19 -7.75 15.21
CA GLU A 151 -11.45 -6.41 15.74
C GLU A 151 -10.36 -5.39 15.35
N HIS A 152 -9.09 -5.81 15.38
CA HIS A 152 -7.97 -4.99 14.91
C HIS A 152 -8.13 -4.61 13.42
N CYS A 153 -8.53 -5.56 12.57
CA CYS A 153 -8.81 -5.33 11.16
C CYS A 153 -10.00 -4.38 10.95
N ILE A 154 -11.11 -4.58 11.67
CA ILE A 154 -12.28 -3.71 11.60
C ILE A 154 -11.93 -2.28 12.02
N ARG A 155 -11.13 -2.10 13.09
CA ARG A 155 -10.65 -0.77 13.51
C ARG A 155 -9.79 -0.10 12.45
N ALA A 156 -8.87 -0.84 11.83
CA ALA A 156 -8.06 -0.34 10.74
C ALA A 156 -8.95 0.14 9.57
N ILE A 157 -9.81 -0.74 9.06
CA ILE A 157 -10.72 -0.40 7.94
C ILE A 157 -11.57 0.83 8.29
N ASN A 158 -12.19 0.84 9.47
CA ASN A 158 -13.02 1.96 9.92
C ASN A 158 -12.24 3.26 10.08
N ARG A 159 -10.96 3.20 10.45
CA ARG A 159 -10.07 4.35 10.54
C ARG A 159 -9.74 4.95 9.17
N ALA A 160 -9.61 4.12 8.15
CA ALA A 160 -9.33 4.52 6.76
C ALA A 160 -10.55 5.04 6.00
N LEU A 161 -11.78 4.75 6.45
CA LEU A 161 -13.04 5.24 5.84
C LEU A 161 -13.27 6.73 6.11
N LYS A 162 -12.32 7.56 5.68
CA LYS A 162 -12.33 9.03 5.74
C LYS A 162 -12.01 9.57 4.36
N PHE A 163 -12.81 10.52 3.91
CA PHE A 163 -12.79 10.99 2.54
C PHE A 163 -12.65 12.51 2.50
N GLY A 164 -11.98 13.03 1.47
CA GLY A 164 -11.85 14.46 1.23
C GLY A 164 -13.01 15.03 0.41
N GLU A 165 -12.78 16.17 -0.24
CA GLU A 165 -13.81 16.93 -0.94
C GLU A 165 -14.37 16.22 -2.16
N HIS A 166 -13.55 15.41 -2.84
CA HIS A 166 -13.96 14.63 -3.99
C HIS A 166 -14.45 13.23 -3.60
N ASN A 167 -14.69 13.01 -2.31
CA ASN A 167 -15.06 11.72 -1.73
C ASN A 167 -14.02 10.61 -2.01
N ILE A 168 -12.74 10.98 -2.14
CA ILE A 168 -11.63 10.05 -2.29
C ILE A 168 -10.92 9.90 -0.92
N PRO A 169 -10.39 8.73 -0.56
CA PRO A 169 -9.74 8.55 0.74
C PRO A 169 -8.63 9.57 1.02
N LEU A 170 -8.62 10.10 2.25
CA LEU A 170 -7.62 11.07 2.69
C LEU A 170 -6.22 10.45 2.68
N MET A 171 -5.27 11.16 2.08
CA MET A 171 -3.87 10.72 1.96
C MET A 171 -3.09 10.92 3.26
N GLY A 172 -3.42 11.95 4.07
CA GLY A 172 -2.63 12.29 5.25
C GLY A 172 -1.21 12.73 4.87
N SER A 173 -0.24 12.45 5.75
CA SER A 173 1.17 12.81 5.52
C SER A 173 1.94 11.79 4.67
N GLY A 174 1.23 10.91 3.95
CA GLY A 174 1.80 9.89 3.09
C GLY A 174 0.82 8.75 2.84
N ASP A 175 0.95 8.09 1.70
CA ASP A 175 0.42 6.75 1.49
C ASP A 175 1.60 5.80 1.24
N TRP A 176 1.46 4.78 0.39
CA TRP A 176 2.59 3.89 0.08
C TRP A 176 3.83 4.61 -0.47
N ASN A 177 3.65 5.76 -1.15
CA ASN A 177 4.78 6.62 -1.48
C ASN A 177 5.03 7.61 -0.34
N ASP A 178 5.85 7.18 0.62
CA ASP A 178 6.27 7.98 1.77
C ASP A 178 6.81 9.37 1.36
N GLY A 179 7.42 9.49 0.16
CA GLY A 179 7.98 10.74 -0.37
C GLY A 179 6.97 11.84 -0.68
N MET A 180 5.70 11.48 -0.84
CA MET A 180 4.59 12.41 -1.08
C MET A 180 4.04 12.98 0.25
N SER A 181 4.94 13.37 1.14
CA SER A 181 4.65 13.63 2.55
C SER A 181 3.84 14.91 2.85
N THR A 182 3.74 15.82 1.88
CA THR A 182 3.02 17.10 2.05
C THR A 182 1.83 17.24 1.09
N VAL A 183 1.38 16.14 0.49
CA VAL A 183 0.20 16.16 -0.37
C VAL A 183 -1.08 16.37 0.43
N GLY A 184 -1.24 15.70 1.57
CA GLY A 184 -2.44 15.78 2.41
C GLY A 184 -2.17 16.02 3.88
N ASN A 185 -1.02 16.61 4.23
CA ASN A 185 -0.60 16.73 5.63
C ASN A 185 -1.41 17.76 6.43
N GLN A 186 -2.19 18.62 5.76
CA GLN A 186 -3.21 19.47 6.39
C GLN A 186 -4.57 18.77 6.54
N GLY A 187 -4.66 17.50 6.15
CA GLY A 187 -5.82 16.63 6.40
C GLY A 187 -6.96 16.74 5.38
N ARG A 188 -6.71 17.32 4.20
CA ARG A 188 -7.67 17.47 3.10
C ARG A 188 -7.26 16.77 1.82
N GLY A 189 -5.96 16.58 1.60
CA GLY A 189 -5.44 15.89 0.41
C GLY A 189 -5.90 14.43 0.33
N GLU A 190 -6.06 13.94 -0.89
CA GLU A 190 -6.72 12.67 -1.20
C GLU A 190 -5.83 11.76 -2.05
N SER A 191 -5.89 10.44 -1.85
CA SER A 191 -5.09 9.45 -2.59
C SER A 191 -5.98 8.50 -3.41
N VAL A 192 -5.78 8.52 -4.73
CA VAL A 192 -6.49 7.63 -5.67
C VAL A 192 -6.01 6.19 -5.53
N TRP A 193 -4.70 6.00 -5.34
CA TRP A 193 -4.12 4.69 -5.07
C TRP A 193 -4.70 4.06 -3.79
N LEU A 194 -4.80 4.83 -2.71
CA LEU A 194 -5.40 4.37 -1.45
C LEU A 194 -6.86 3.97 -1.64
N GLY A 195 -7.60 4.72 -2.48
CA GLY A 195 -8.94 4.36 -2.92
C GLY A 195 -9.05 2.96 -3.51
N TRP A 196 -8.21 2.63 -4.48
CA TRP A 196 -8.18 1.29 -5.08
C TRP A 196 -7.71 0.21 -4.10
N PHE A 197 -6.76 0.54 -3.24
CA PHE A 197 -6.26 -0.40 -2.22
C PHE A 197 -7.36 -0.72 -1.19
N LEU A 198 -8.03 0.30 -0.67
CA LEU A 198 -9.15 0.17 0.25
C LEU A 198 -10.31 -0.60 -0.38
N TYR A 199 -10.66 -0.33 -1.64
CA TYR A 199 -11.66 -1.12 -2.37
C TYR A 199 -11.29 -2.61 -2.37
N THR A 200 -10.04 -2.94 -2.72
CA THR A 200 -9.55 -4.33 -2.77
C THR A 200 -9.70 -5.04 -1.42
N ILE A 201 -9.41 -4.32 -0.33
CA ILE A 201 -9.56 -4.83 1.03
C ILE A 201 -11.03 -5.06 1.34
N LEU A 202 -11.90 -4.07 1.14
CA LEU A 202 -13.33 -4.17 1.45
C LEU A 202 -13.99 -5.33 0.69
N GLU A 203 -13.70 -5.48 -0.60
CA GLU A 203 -14.26 -6.54 -1.46
C GLU A 203 -13.94 -7.92 -0.88
N SER A 204 -12.71 -8.14 -0.45
CA SER A 204 -12.29 -9.42 0.11
C SER A 204 -12.72 -9.60 1.56
N PHE A 205 -12.76 -8.52 2.35
CA PHE A 205 -13.09 -8.56 3.78
C PHE A 205 -14.58 -8.82 4.03
N ILE A 206 -15.46 -8.51 3.08
CA ILE A 206 -16.88 -8.90 3.12
C ILE A 206 -17.05 -10.40 3.37
N ASN A 207 -16.22 -11.25 2.75
CA ASN A 207 -16.26 -12.70 2.98
C ASN A 207 -15.84 -13.08 4.41
N ILE A 208 -14.96 -12.30 5.03
CA ILE A 208 -14.57 -12.47 6.44
C ILE A 208 -15.72 -12.04 7.35
N CYS A 209 -16.40 -10.93 7.05
CA CYS A 209 -17.59 -10.51 7.78
C CYS A 209 -18.70 -11.56 7.69
N ASP A 210 -18.95 -12.15 6.52
CA ASP A 210 -19.92 -13.25 6.35
C ASP A 210 -19.55 -14.46 7.21
N TYR A 211 -18.29 -14.90 7.19
CA TYR A 211 -17.80 -15.98 8.07
C TYR A 211 -18.04 -15.68 9.56
N LYS A 212 -17.77 -14.43 9.99
CA LYS A 212 -18.02 -13.97 11.36
C LYS A 212 -19.49 -13.67 11.66
N LYS A 213 -20.38 -13.77 10.65
CA LYS A 213 -21.80 -13.41 10.70
C LYS A 213 -22.04 -11.95 11.12
N ASP A 214 -21.11 -11.07 10.78
CA ASP A 214 -21.19 -9.63 11.02
C ASP A 214 -21.90 -8.93 9.86
N THR A 215 -23.22 -9.09 9.84
CA THR A 215 -24.07 -8.52 8.78
C THR A 215 -24.05 -6.99 8.75
N VAL A 216 -23.68 -6.34 9.86
CA VAL A 216 -23.63 -4.88 9.98
C VAL A 216 -22.43 -4.34 9.19
N ASN A 217 -21.22 -4.84 9.47
CA ASN A 217 -20.04 -4.40 8.72
C ASN A 217 -20.07 -4.89 7.27
N MET A 218 -20.63 -6.08 7.00
CA MET A 218 -20.82 -6.59 5.64
C MET A 218 -21.60 -5.58 4.77
N LYS A 219 -22.81 -5.20 5.18
CA LYS A 219 -23.64 -4.24 4.44
C LYS A 219 -22.97 -2.87 4.32
N ARG A 220 -22.33 -2.41 5.39
CA ARG A 220 -21.61 -1.13 5.39
C ARG A 220 -20.47 -1.13 4.36
N TYR A 221 -19.72 -2.21 4.25
CA TYR A 221 -18.60 -2.33 3.31
C TYR A 221 -19.08 -2.47 1.86
N GLU A 222 -20.20 -3.14 1.62
CA GLU A 222 -20.86 -3.15 0.29
C GLU A 222 -21.24 -1.74 -0.17
N GLU A 223 -21.81 -0.91 0.72
CA GLU A 223 -22.13 0.49 0.44
C GLU A 223 -20.86 1.30 0.11
N TYR A 224 -19.78 1.12 0.88
CA TYR A 224 -18.52 1.82 0.63
C TYR A 224 -17.80 1.36 -0.65
N LEU A 225 -17.93 0.10 -1.08
CA LEU A 225 -17.37 -0.35 -2.35
C LEU A 225 -17.95 0.45 -3.51
N GLN A 226 -19.28 0.58 -3.54
CA GLN A 226 -19.95 1.34 -4.59
C GLN A 226 -19.56 2.82 -4.51
N PHE A 227 -19.58 3.40 -3.30
CA PHE A 227 -19.19 4.78 -3.06
C PHE A 227 -17.77 5.10 -3.54
N ILE A 228 -16.78 4.28 -3.17
CA ILE A 228 -15.37 4.48 -3.56
C ILE A 228 -15.22 4.39 -5.07
N LYS A 229 -15.79 3.35 -5.69
CA LYS A 229 -15.69 3.13 -7.13
C LYS A 229 -16.29 4.29 -7.92
N GLU A 230 -17.51 4.72 -7.56
CA GLU A 230 -18.19 5.81 -8.25
C GLU A 230 -17.41 7.12 -8.15
N ASN A 231 -16.97 7.49 -6.94
CA ASN A 231 -16.27 8.76 -6.74
C ASN A 231 -14.87 8.79 -7.37
N ILE A 232 -14.13 7.67 -7.39
CA ILE A 232 -12.85 7.64 -8.11
C ILE A 232 -13.09 7.72 -9.63
N GLU A 233 -14.08 7.00 -10.16
CA GLU A 233 -14.39 7.07 -11.60
C GLU A 233 -14.88 8.46 -12.02
N GLU A 234 -15.66 9.14 -11.19
CA GLU A 234 -16.14 10.49 -11.47
C GLU A 234 -15.02 11.53 -11.33
N ASN A 235 -14.29 11.49 -10.21
CA ASN A 235 -13.43 12.61 -9.82
C ASN A 235 -11.95 12.38 -10.10
N ALA A 236 -11.46 11.15 -10.32
CA ALA A 236 -10.03 10.90 -10.53
C ALA A 236 -9.64 10.66 -11.99
N TRP A 237 -10.60 10.54 -12.92
CA TRP A 237 -10.25 10.34 -14.33
C TRP A 237 -9.81 11.65 -14.98
N ASP A 238 -8.59 11.66 -15.51
CA ASP A 238 -7.93 12.86 -16.05
C ASP A 238 -7.96 12.94 -17.59
N GLY A 239 -8.83 12.15 -18.22
CA GLY A 239 -8.97 12.09 -19.67
C GLY A 239 -8.36 10.84 -20.28
N SER A 240 -7.11 10.50 -19.94
CA SER A 240 -6.41 9.30 -20.46
C SER A 240 -5.77 8.39 -19.40
N TRP A 241 -5.70 8.83 -18.15
CA TRP A 241 -5.27 8.02 -17.00
C TRP A 241 -5.93 8.56 -15.73
N TYR A 242 -5.78 7.84 -14.61
CA TYR A 242 -6.25 8.31 -13.32
C TYR A 242 -5.23 9.27 -12.70
N ARG A 243 -5.70 10.34 -12.06
CA ARG A 243 -4.90 11.21 -11.22
C ARG A 243 -4.22 10.39 -10.13
N ARG A 244 -3.11 10.91 -9.61
CA ARG A 244 -2.41 10.32 -8.47
C ARG A 244 -3.09 10.66 -7.15
N ALA A 245 -3.41 11.94 -6.98
CA ALA A 245 -3.87 12.51 -5.74
C ALA A 245 -4.46 13.91 -5.96
N TYR A 246 -5.04 14.46 -4.90
CA TYR A 246 -5.31 15.89 -4.76
C TYR A 246 -4.52 16.44 -3.57
N PHE A 247 -3.94 17.63 -3.73
CA PHE A 247 -3.35 18.38 -2.63
C PHE A 247 -4.42 18.87 -1.65
N ASP A 248 -4.00 19.32 -0.47
CA ASP A 248 -4.87 19.94 0.53
C ASP A 248 -5.68 21.15 0.02
N ASP A 249 -5.19 21.83 -1.02
CA ASP A 249 -5.84 22.98 -1.68
C ASP A 249 -6.73 22.58 -2.88
N GLY A 250 -6.87 21.28 -3.15
CA GLY A 250 -7.63 20.75 -4.28
C GLY A 250 -6.87 20.70 -5.59
N THR A 251 -5.60 21.15 -5.65
CA THR A 251 -4.79 21.04 -6.85
C THR A 251 -4.57 19.56 -7.23
N PRO A 252 -4.82 19.13 -8.47
CA PRO A 252 -4.59 17.75 -8.88
C PRO A 252 -3.08 17.45 -8.99
N LEU A 253 -2.72 16.21 -8.64
CA LEU A 253 -1.40 15.63 -8.83
C LEU A 253 -1.50 14.38 -9.71
N GLY A 254 -0.51 14.11 -10.57
CA GLY A 254 -0.62 13.00 -11.52
C GLY A 254 -1.54 13.33 -12.68
N SER A 255 -1.61 14.60 -13.08
CA SER A 255 -2.55 15.13 -14.07
C SER A 255 -1.84 15.73 -15.28
N ILE A 256 -2.52 15.73 -16.44
CA ILE A 256 -2.16 16.44 -17.68
C ILE A 256 -1.92 17.94 -17.46
N GLU A 257 -2.48 18.50 -16.39
CA GLU A 257 -2.29 19.90 -16.01
C GLU A 257 -0.94 20.14 -15.33
N ASN A 258 -0.25 19.09 -14.88
CA ASN A 258 1.02 19.20 -14.17
C ASN A 258 2.22 19.16 -15.14
N GLU A 259 3.15 20.12 -14.98
CA GLU A 259 4.43 20.15 -15.71
C GLU A 259 5.36 18.98 -15.33
N GLU A 260 5.25 18.51 -14.09
CA GLU A 260 6.01 17.41 -13.50
C GLU A 260 5.06 16.45 -12.80
N CYS A 261 5.41 15.16 -12.74
CA CYS A 261 4.52 14.11 -12.27
C CYS A 261 3.16 14.17 -12.99
N THR A 262 3.18 14.26 -14.32
CA THR A 262 1.97 14.26 -15.14
C THR A 262 1.27 12.90 -15.11
N ILE A 263 2.02 11.82 -14.94
CA ILE A 263 1.50 10.46 -14.74
C ILE A 263 2.35 9.71 -13.72
N ASP A 264 1.68 8.91 -12.90
CA ASP A 264 2.22 7.97 -11.92
C ASP A 264 1.79 6.54 -12.28
N SER A 265 2.55 5.53 -11.85
CA SER A 265 2.22 4.12 -12.10
C SER A 265 1.28 3.49 -11.07
N LEU A 266 1.20 4.01 -9.84
CA LEU A 266 0.48 3.36 -8.75
C LEU A 266 -1.02 3.33 -9.00
N SER A 267 -1.61 4.49 -9.31
CA SER A 267 -3.06 4.62 -9.47
C SER A 267 -3.55 3.80 -10.66
N GLN A 268 -2.73 3.70 -11.71
CA GLN A 268 -3.08 2.97 -12.93
C GLN A 268 -3.00 1.46 -12.69
N SER A 269 -1.90 1.00 -12.11
CA SER A 269 -1.72 -0.42 -11.82
C SER A 269 -2.81 -0.91 -10.87
N TRP A 270 -3.13 -0.14 -9.83
CA TRP A 270 -4.15 -0.51 -8.86
C TRP A 270 -5.59 -0.36 -9.36
N SER A 271 -5.85 0.47 -10.38
CA SER A 271 -7.16 0.44 -11.08
C SER A 271 -7.44 -0.92 -11.73
N VAL A 272 -6.39 -1.62 -12.18
CA VAL A 272 -6.47 -2.99 -12.71
C VAL A 272 -6.48 -4.01 -11.58
N LEU A 273 -5.56 -3.89 -10.61
CA LEU A 273 -5.39 -4.90 -9.56
C LEU A 273 -6.63 -4.99 -8.67
N SER A 274 -7.28 -3.87 -8.36
CA SER A 274 -8.55 -3.85 -7.63
C SER A 274 -9.72 -4.46 -8.39
N GLY A 275 -9.66 -4.52 -9.72
CA GLY A 275 -10.80 -4.94 -10.56
C GLY A 275 -11.96 -3.95 -10.59
N ALA A 276 -11.85 -2.80 -9.92
CA ALA A 276 -12.90 -1.81 -9.79
C ALA A 276 -12.92 -0.79 -10.93
N GLY A 277 -11.77 -0.53 -11.53
CA GLY A 277 -11.61 0.45 -12.60
C GLY A 277 -12.43 0.10 -13.83
N LYS A 278 -13.02 1.09 -14.49
CA LYS A 278 -13.80 0.90 -15.71
C LYS A 278 -12.95 0.30 -16.83
N GLU A 279 -13.42 -0.78 -17.44
CA GLU A 279 -12.64 -1.58 -18.39
C GLU A 279 -12.00 -0.76 -19.54
N SER A 280 -12.73 0.20 -20.10
CA SER A 280 -12.20 1.07 -21.15
C SER A 280 -11.06 1.96 -20.64
N ARG A 281 -11.19 2.48 -19.42
CA ARG A 281 -10.24 3.40 -18.80
C ARG A 281 -8.98 2.70 -18.33
N VAL A 282 -9.11 1.51 -17.73
CA VAL A 282 -7.92 0.75 -17.29
C VAL A 282 -7.03 0.34 -18.47
N LYS A 283 -7.63 -0.01 -19.62
CA LYS A 283 -6.88 -0.30 -20.86
C LYS A 283 -6.15 0.95 -21.37
N GLU A 284 -6.82 2.09 -21.36
CA GLU A 284 -6.22 3.36 -21.80
C GLU A 284 -5.10 3.83 -20.83
N ALA A 285 -5.33 3.74 -19.53
CA ALA A 285 -4.37 4.08 -18.49
C ALA A 285 -3.12 3.20 -18.56
N MET A 286 -3.26 1.88 -18.73
CA MET A 286 -2.10 0.99 -18.88
C MET A 286 -1.35 1.20 -20.21
N ALA A 287 -2.04 1.61 -21.28
CA ALA A 287 -1.38 2.06 -22.49
C ALA A 287 -0.60 3.36 -22.27
N ALA A 288 -1.10 4.27 -21.42
CA ALA A 288 -0.37 5.48 -21.02
C ALA A 288 0.86 5.14 -20.15
N VAL A 289 0.76 4.17 -19.22
CA VAL A 289 1.91 3.64 -18.48
C VAL A 289 2.97 3.10 -19.44
N GLU A 290 2.58 2.27 -20.40
CA GLU A 290 3.53 1.73 -21.39
C GLU A 290 4.24 2.83 -22.19
N ARG A 291 3.49 3.83 -22.67
CA ARG A 291 4.08 4.92 -23.46
C ARG A 291 5.01 5.81 -22.66
N ASN A 292 4.63 6.14 -21.42
CA ASN A 292 5.28 7.21 -20.67
C ASN A 292 6.31 6.69 -19.66
N LEU A 293 6.03 5.58 -18.98
CA LEU A 293 6.80 5.11 -17.82
C LEU A 293 7.75 3.94 -18.15
N ILE A 294 7.46 3.16 -19.20
CA ILE A 294 8.31 2.03 -19.59
C ILE A 294 9.38 2.51 -20.57
N LYS A 295 10.62 2.61 -20.09
CA LYS A 295 11.80 2.99 -20.88
C LYS A 295 12.55 1.72 -21.31
N LYS A 296 12.06 1.06 -22.37
CA LYS A 296 12.61 -0.21 -22.87
C LYS A 296 14.10 -0.13 -23.23
N ASP A 297 14.54 1.01 -23.76
CA ASP A 297 15.94 1.30 -24.08
C ASP A 297 16.85 1.35 -22.83
N LYS A 298 16.27 1.60 -21.66
CA LYS A 298 16.97 1.69 -20.37
C LYS A 298 16.73 0.50 -19.44
N GLY A 299 15.80 -0.40 -19.79
CA GLY A 299 15.36 -1.49 -18.91
C GLY A 299 14.72 -0.99 -17.61
N ILE A 300 13.98 0.13 -17.67
CA ILE A 300 13.41 0.81 -16.50
C ILE A 300 11.89 0.97 -16.64
N ILE A 301 11.17 0.69 -15.56
CA ILE A 301 9.79 1.13 -15.34
C ILE A 301 9.81 2.26 -14.31
N ALA A 302 9.66 3.51 -14.78
CA ALA A 302 9.67 4.68 -13.91
C ALA A 302 8.41 4.74 -13.03
N LEU A 303 8.56 5.17 -11.78
CA LEU A 303 7.43 5.34 -10.86
C LEU A 303 6.46 6.43 -11.34
N LEU A 304 7.01 7.54 -11.85
CA LEU A 304 6.30 8.71 -12.35
C LEU A 304 7.10 9.43 -13.43
N THR A 305 6.45 10.27 -14.25
CA THR A 305 7.14 11.14 -15.21
C THR A 305 6.30 12.37 -15.56
N PRO A 306 6.93 13.51 -15.92
CA PRO A 306 8.34 13.86 -15.66
C PRO A 306 8.66 13.82 -14.16
N ALA A 307 9.94 13.66 -13.81
CA ALA A 307 10.36 13.76 -12.41
C ALA A 307 10.23 15.21 -11.92
N PHE A 308 10.06 15.39 -10.61
CA PHE A 308 10.04 16.70 -9.98
C PHE A 308 11.43 17.35 -10.00
N ASP A 309 11.52 18.62 -10.37
CA ASP A 309 12.76 19.40 -10.42
C ASP A 309 12.47 20.88 -10.11
N LYS A 310 11.74 21.57 -11.00
CA LYS A 310 11.58 23.03 -11.01
C LYS A 310 10.16 23.53 -10.80
N SER A 311 9.16 22.66 -10.87
CA SER A 311 7.76 23.07 -10.71
C SER A 311 7.50 23.76 -9.36
N THR A 312 6.37 24.45 -9.23
CA THR A 312 5.93 25.03 -7.96
C THR A 312 5.31 24.00 -7.02
N LEU A 313 4.88 22.83 -7.51
CA LEU A 313 4.25 21.76 -6.73
C LEU A 313 5.16 21.32 -5.56
N GLN A 314 4.58 21.13 -4.37
CA GLN A 314 5.31 20.71 -3.16
C GLN A 314 4.75 19.38 -2.66
N PRO A 315 5.08 18.25 -3.32
CA PRO A 315 4.58 16.92 -2.92
C PRO A 315 5.20 16.40 -1.61
N GLY A 316 6.36 16.92 -1.20
CA GLY A 316 7.04 16.51 0.02
C GLY A 316 8.51 16.20 -0.24
N TYR A 317 9.10 15.34 0.59
CA TYR A 317 10.53 15.07 0.50
C TYR A 317 10.95 14.32 -0.77
N ILE A 318 10.01 13.80 -1.57
CA ILE A 318 10.31 13.24 -2.91
C ILE A 318 11.08 14.24 -3.78
N LYS A 319 10.83 15.55 -3.63
CA LYS A 319 11.58 16.62 -4.30
C LYS A 319 13.02 16.80 -3.80
N GLY A 320 13.38 16.19 -2.68
CA GLY A 320 14.76 16.14 -2.18
C GLY A 320 15.65 15.19 -2.98
N TYR A 321 15.07 14.28 -3.77
CA TYR A 321 15.81 13.40 -4.67
C TYR A 321 16.04 14.05 -6.03
N LEU A 322 17.21 13.79 -6.62
CA LEU A 322 17.49 14.20 -8.00
C LEU A 322 16.51 13.55 -8.99
N PRO A 323 16.17 14.22 -10.10
CA PRO A 323 15.34 13.64 -11.16
C PRO A 323 15.85 12.28 -11.63
N GLY A 324 14.97 11.27 -11.64
CA GLY A 324 15.27 9.89 -12.04
C GLY A 324 15.83 9.02 -10.92
N VAL A 325 15.88 9.51 -9.68
CA VAL A 325 16.42 8.77 -8.52
C VAL A 325 15.31 8.37 -7.56
N ARG A 326 15.30 7.10 -7.16
CA ARG A 326 14.33 6.49 -6.21
C ARG A 326 12.88 6.82 -6.58
N GLU A 327 12.11 7.40 -5.67
CA GLU A 327 10.70 7.75 -5.86
C GLU A 327 10.52 8.88 -6.88
N ASN A 328 11.52 9.75 -7.09
CA ASN A 328 11.43 10.88 -8.00
C ASN A 328 11.71 10.48 -9.46
N GLY A 329 10.81 9.67 -10.03
CA GLY A 329 10.86 9.21 -11.43
C GLY A 329 11.91 8.13 -11.73
N GLY A 330 12.55 7.56 -10.70
CA GLY A 330 13.36 6.35 -10.84
C GLY A 330 12.50 5.08 -10.91
N GLN A 331 13.15 3.92 -11.09
CA GLN A 331 12.48 2.64 -10.88
C GLN A 331 12.45 2.31 -9.39
N TYR A 332 11.24 2.26 -8.84
CA TYR A 332 10.99 1.64 -7.56
C TYR A 332 10.47 0.22 -7.80
N THR A 333 11.32 -0.80 -7.65
CA THR A 333 11.02 -2.18 -8.09
C THR A 333 9.70 -2.71 -7.55
N HIS A 334 9.32 -2.35 -6.32
CA HIS A 334 8.03 -2.72 -5.76
C HIS A 334 6.85 -2.23 -6.62
N ALA A 335 6.82 -0.92 -6.95
CA ALA A 335 5.79 -0.36 -7.83
C ALA A 335 5.88 -0.92 -9.26
N ALA A 336 7.09 -1.17 -9.77
CA ALA A 336 7.29 -1.79 -11.07
C ALA A 336 6.67 -3.20 -11.14
N ILE A 337 6.75 -3.99 -10.07
CA ILE A 337 6.09 -5.30 -10.00
C ILE A 337 4.57 -5.16 -10.06
N TRP A 338 3.96 -4.13 -9.47
CA TRP A 338 2.52 -3.88 -9.65
C TRP A 338 2.13 -3.57 -11.09
N VAL A 339 2.98 -2.85 -11.84
CA VAL A 339 2.79 -2.64 -13.29
C VAL A 339 2.80 -3.97 -14.03
N VAL A 340 3.78 -4.84 -13.75
CA VAL A 340 3.87 -6.18 -14.36
C VAL A 340 2.65 -7.04 -14.03
N LEU A 341 2.23 -7.04 -12.76
CA LEU A 341 1.02 -7.75 -12.32
C LEU A 341 -0.24 -7.21 -12.98
N ALA A 342 -0.36 -5.90 -13.19
CA ALA A 342 -1.47 -5.30 -13.90
C ALA A 342 -1.51 -5.75 -15.37
N PHE A 343 -0.38 -5.76 -16.09
CA PHE A 343 -0.33 -6.31 -17.45
C PHE A 343 -0.71 -7.80 -17.50
N SER A 344 -0.23 -8.59 -16.53
CA SER A 344 -0.63 -9.99 -16.41
C SER A 344 -2.14 -10.15 -16.18
N LYS A 345 -2.74 -9.35 -15.29
CA LYS A 345 -4.19 -9.37 -15.02
C LYS A 345 -5.02 -8.96 -16.23
N LEU A 346 -4.50 -8.08 -17.09
CA LEU A 346 -5.08 -7.73 -18.38
C LEU A 346 -4.84 -8.78 -19.49
N LYS A 347 -4.22 -9.92 -19.17
CA LYS A 347 -3.86 -10.99 -20.12
C LYS A 347 -2.94 -10.52 -21.24
N MET A 348 -2.07 -9.55 -20.95
CA MET A 348 -1.00 -9.10 -21.85
C MET A 348 0.31 -9.82 -21.49
N GLU A 349 0.31 -11.15 -21.61
CA GLU A 349 1.37 -12.04 -21.09
C GLU A 349 2.75 -11.75 -21.69
N ASP A 350 2.85 -11.59 -23.02
CA ASP A 350 4.11 -11.26 -23.69
C ASP A 350 4.70 -9.93 -23.18
N LYS A 351 3.82 -8.96 -22.89
CA LYS A 351 4.25 -7.67 -22.33
C LYS A 351 4.74 -7.84 -20.91
N ALA A 352 3.94 -8.48 -20.05
CA ALA A 352 4.30 -8.74 -18.66
C ALA A 352 5.62 -9.52 -18.56
N TRP A 353 5.87 -10.48 -19.45
CA TRP A 353 7.10 -11.25 -19.50
C TRP A 353 8.33 -10.43 -19.95
N SER A 354 8.14 -9.47 -20.85
CA SER A 354 9.23 -8.63 -21.38
C SER A 354 9.73 -7.54 -20.43
N LEU A 355 9.00 -7.30 -19.35
CA LEU A 355 9.24 -6.28 -18.34
C LEU A 355 9.94 -6.88 -17.12
#